data_AF-A0A968FW08-F1
#
_entry.id   AF-A0A968FW08-F1
#
_cell.length_a   1.000
_cell.length_b   1.000
_cell.length_c   1.000
_cell.angle_alpha   90.00
_cell.angle_beta   90.00
_cell.angle_gamma   90.00
#
_symmetry.space_group_name_H-M   'P 1'
#
loop_
_entity.id
_entity.type
_entity.pdbx_description
1 polymer ?
#
loop_
_entity_poly.entity_id
_entity_poly.type
_entity_poly.pdbx_seq_one_letter_code
_entity_poly.pdbx_strand_id
1 'polypeptide(L)'
;QALKARVGETVRIYFGNIGPNSVSSFHVIGEIFDTVYVEGSLDGQVNRNVQTTLVPAAGSTVVEFQVEVPGTYVLVDHSIFRVAKGAIGHLVVEGPENPAIIRAGN
;
A
#
# COMPACT_ATOMS: atom_id res chain seq x y z
N GLN A 1 13.69 8.87 1.40
CA GLN A 1 12.88 9.60 2.39
C GLN A 1 11.60 8.82 2.60
N ALA A 2 11.17 8.58 3.84
CA ALA A 2 9.96 7.81 4.12
C ALA A 2 8.69 8.66 3.93
N LEU A 3 7.61 8.03 3.49
CA LEU A 3 6.27 8.61 3.52
C LEU A 3 5.83 8.73 4.98
N LYS A 4 4.97 9.70 5.29
CA LYS A 4 4.50 9.95 6.66
C LYS A 4 2.97 10.08 6.67
N ALA A 5 2.34 9.56 7.70
CA ALA A 5 0.93 9.77 8.02
C ALA A 5 0.72 9.70 9.54
N ARG A 6 -0.51 9.94 9.99
CA ARG A 6 -0.93 9.79 11.38
C ARG A 6 -2.07 8.79 11.50
N VAL A 7 -2.15 8.13 12.66
CA VAL A 7 -3.27 7.25 12.98
C VAL A 7 -4.61 7.99 12.77
N GLY A 8 -5.54 7.34 12.09
CA GLY A 8 -6.85 7.85 11.70
C GLY A 8 -6.92 8.53 10.33
N GLU A 9 -5.78 8.86 9.72
CA GLU A 9 -5.75 9.41 8.37
C GLU A 9 -6.07 8.33 7.31
N THR A 10 -6.80 8.73 6.26
CA THR A 10 -6.92 7.93 5.04
C THR A 10 -5.76 8.26 4.12
N VAL A 11 -4.92 7.28 3.83
CA VAL A 11 -3.80 7.40 2.90
C VAL A 11 -4.28 7.03 1.50
N ARG A 12 -4.01 7.90 0.52
CA ARG A 12 -4.21 7.62 -0.91
C ARG A 12 -2.87 7.57 -1.62
N ILE A 13 -2.59 6.49 -2.32
CA ILE A 13 -1.35 6.31 -3.09
C ILE A 13 -1.67 6.23 -4.57
N TYR A 14 -1.10 7.15 -5.35
CA TYR A 14 -1.05 7.06 -6.81
C TYR A 14 0.19 6.27 -7.20
N PHE A 15 0.01 5.00 -7.56
CA PHE A 15 1.11 4.09 -7.85
C PHE A 15 1.17 3.80 -9.35
N GLY A 16 2.32 4.08 -9.97
CA GLY A 16 2.60 3.76 -11.36
C GLY A 16 3.70 2.71 -11.47
N ASN A 17 3.52 1.73 -12.35
CA ASN A 17 4.58 0.81 -12.73
C ASN A 17 5.06 1.18 -14.13
N ILE A 18 6.17 1.90 -14.21
CA ILE A 18 6.76 2.35 -15.49
C ILE A 18 7.20 1.15 -16.34
N GLY A 19 7.57 0.02 -15.74
CA GLY A 19 7.99 -1.19 -16.45
C GLY A 19 9.49 -1.17 -16.85
N PRO A 20 9.86 -1.56 -18.09
CA PRO A 20 8.99 -1.67 -19.27
C PRO A 20 8.30 -3.03 -19.45
N ASN A 21 8.75 -4.08 -18.75
CA ASN A 21 8.33 -5.46 -19.08
C ASN A 21 7.60 -6.19 -17.94
N SER A 22 7.85 -5.81 -16.69
CA SER A 22 7.36 -6.56 -15.52
C SER A 22 6.08 -5.98 -14.97
N VAL A 23 5.15 -6.84 -14.57
CA VAL A 23 4.00 -6.48 -13.72
C VAL A 23 4.47 -6.36 -12.27
N SER A 24 3.96 -5.36 -11.55
CA SER A 24 4.15 -5.22 -10.10
C SER A 24 2.98 -5.85 -9.36
N SER A 25 3.26 -6.65 -8.33
CA SER A 25 2.26 -7.12 -7.38
C SER A 25 2.24 -6.17 -6.18
N PHE A 26 1.63 -4.99 -6.34
CA PHE A 26 1.73 -3.91 -5.36
C PHE A 26 0.96 -4.26 -4.08
N HIS A 27 1.65 -4.20 -2.95
CA HIS A 27 1.14 -4.55 -1.63
C HIS A 27 1.73 -3.62 -0.56
N VAL A 28 0.97 -3.39 0.51
CA VAL A 28 1.44 -2.70 1.72
C VAL A 28 1.37 -3.68 2.89
N ILE A 29 2.52 -4.12 3.37
CA ILE A 29 2.60 -5.03 4.51
C ILE A 29 2.04 -4.34 5.75
N GLY A 30 1.09 -5.00 6.40
CA GLY A 30 0.37 -4.48 7.55
C GLY A 30 -0.98 -3.85 7.23
N GLU A 31 -1.34 -3.70 5.95
CA GLU A 31 -2.60 -3.07 5.53
C GLU A 31 -3.38 -3.86 4.49
N ILE A 32 -4.66 -3.51 4.36
CA ILE A 32 -5.56 -3.94 3.30
C ILE A 32 -6.08 -2.70 2.60
N PHE A 33 -6.12 -2.70 1.26
CA PHE A 33 -6.68 -1.57 0.53
C PHE A 33 -8.21 -1.55 0.65
N ASP A 34 -8.74 -0.52 1.30
CA ASP A 34 -10.16 -0.21 1.37
C ASP A 34 -10.75 0.03 -0.03
N THR A 35 -10.02 0.77 -0.86
CA THR A 35 -10.38 1.06 -2.25
C THR A 35 -9.19 0.78 -3.16
N VAL A 36 -9.42 0.10 -4.28
CA VAL A 36 -8.49 0.03 -5.41
C VAL A 36 -9.20 0.53 -6.65
N TYR A 37 -8.73 1.67 -7.16
CA TYR A 37 -9.11 2.20 -8.46
C TYR A 37 -8.29 1.45 -9.53
N VAL A 38 -8.95 0.48 -10.16
CA VAL A 38 -8.35 -0.40 -11.16
C VAL A 38 -7.93 0.44 -12.37
N GLU A 39 -6.74 0.16 -12.91
CA GLU A 39 -6.14 0.90 -14.04
C GLU A 39 -5.98 2.43 -13.81
N GLY A 40 -6.15 2.90 -12.57
CA GLY A 40 -6.10 4.33 -12.25
C GLY A 40 -7.35 5.11 -12.66
N SER A 41 -8.46 4.44 -13.02
CA SER A 41 -9.73 5.10 -13.33
C SER A 41 -10.42 5.60 -12.06
N LEU A 42 -10.37 6.90 -11.82
CA LEU A 42 -10.92 7.55 -10.61
C LEU A 42 -12.45 7.67 -10.61
N ASP A 43 -13.07 7.58 -11.78
CA ASP A 43 -14.51 7.67 -12.02
C ASP A 43 -15.13 6.33 -12.47
N GLY A 44 -14.30 5.27 -12.54
CA GLY A 44 -14.71 3.94 -12.97
C GLY A 44 -15.02 2.98 -11.84
N GLN A 45 -14.89 1.69 -12.13
CA GLN A 45 -15.11 0.63 -11.17
C GLN A 45 -13.96 0.56 -10.16
N VAL A 46 -14.32 0.35 -8.90
CA VAL A 46 -13.38 0.13 -7.81
C VAL A 46 -13.54 -1.25 -7.23
N ASN A 47 -12.42 -1.86 -6.85
CA ASN A 47 -12.40 -3.03 -5.98
C ASN A 47 -12.32 -2.57 -4.51
N ARG A 48 -12.82 -3.41 -3.61
CA ARG A 48 -12.86 -3.14 -2.15
C ARG A 48 -12.20 -4.28 -1.39
N ASN A 49 -11.56 -3.98 -0.26
CA ASN A 49 -10.92 -4.95 0.64
C ASN A 49 -9.88 -5.83 -0.07
N VAL A 50 -8.95 -5.21 -0.80
CA VAL A 50 -7.95 -5.90 -1.62
C VAL A 50 -6.59 -5.87 -0.95
N GLN A 51 -5.98 -7.04 -0.72
CA GLN A 51 -4.65 -7.10 -0.10
C GLN A 51 -3.52 -6.66 -1.05
N THR A 52 -3.63 -7.04 -2.33
CA THR A 52 -2.56 -6.89 -3.33
C THR A 52 -3.21 -6.65 -4.68
N THR A 53 -2.72 -5.68 -5.45
CA THR A 53 -3.23 -5.38 -6.80
C THR A 53 -2.14 -5.49 -7.85
N LEU A 54 -2.48 -6.00 -9.03
CA LEU A 54 -1.55 -6.11 -10.14
C LEU A 54 -1.51 -4.79 -10.92
N VAL A 55 -0.32 -4.31 -11.20
CA VAL A 55 -0.11 -3.08 -11.98
C VAL A 55 0.79 -3.40 -13.16
N PRO A 56 0.27 -3.43 -14.40
CA PRO A 56 1.05 -3.79 -15.57
C PRO A 56 2.12 -2.75 -15.87
N ALA A 57 3.08 -3.10 -16.73
CA ALA A 57 4.05 -2.14 -17.23
C ALA A 57 3.35 -0.99 -17.97
N ALA A 58 3.86 0.22 -17.78
CA ALA A 58 3.22 1.47 -18.20
C ALA A 58 1.81 1.71 -17.65
N GLY A 59 1.39 0.93 -16.65
CA GLY A 59 0.09 1.04 -15.99
C GLY A 59 0.17 1.77 -14.65
N SER A 60 -1.00 2.08 -14.10
CA SER A 60 -1.14 2.67 -12.78
C SER A 60 -2.35 2.11 -12.04
N THR A 61 -2.39 2.42 -10.75
CA THR A 61 -3.55 2.23 -9.89
C THR A 61 -3.57 3.34 -8.84
N VAL A 62 -4.73 3.57 -8.25
CA VAL A 62 -4.83 4.36 -7.03
C VAL A 62 -5.37 3.45 -5.94
N VAL A 63 -4.72 3.44 -4.79
CA VAL A 63 -5.19 2.69 -3.62
C VAL A 63 -5.47 3.62 -2.45
N GLU A 64 -6.44 3.25 -1.64
CA GLU A 64 -6.77 3.93 -0.40
C GLU A 64 -6.88 2.94 0.73
N PHE A 65 -6.43 3.36 1.91
CA PHE A 65 -6.60 2.64 3.17
C PHE A 65 -6.52 3.63 4.34
N GLN A 66 -7.30 3.39 5.39
CA GLN A 66 -7.09 4.05 6.68
C GLN A 66 -5.93 3.40 7.42
N VAL A 67 -5.21 4.18 8.24
CA VAL A 67 -4.17 3.65 9.14
C VAL A 67 -4.64 3.73 10.59
N GLU A 68 -4.91 2.61 11.24
CA GLU A 68 -5.54 2.59 12.57
C GLU A 68 -4.55 2.38 13.74
N VAL A 69 -3.30 2.01 13.45
CA VAL A 69 -2.25 1.82 14.45
C VAL A 69 -0.94 2.49 14.04
N PRO A 70 -0.12 2.95 14.99
CA PRO A 70 1.19 3.49 14.66
C PRO A 70 2.13 2.35 14.24
N GLY A 71 3.07 2.65 13.35
CA GLY A 71 3.97 1.64 12.84
C GLY A 71 4.69 2.06 11.56
N THR A 72 5.55 1.17 11.07
CA THR A 72 6.14 1.33 9.73
C THR A 72 5.53 0.29 8.80
N TYR A 73 4.72 0.77 7.87
CA TYR A 73 4.09 -0.02 6.83
C TYR A 73 5.01 -0.09 5.61
N VAL A 74 5.16 -1.28 5.06
CA VAL A 74 6.17 -1.54 4.02
C VAL A 74 5.50 -1.73 2.67
N LEU A 75 5.71 -0.78 1.76
CA LEU A 75 5.25 -0.85 0.38
C LEU A 75 6.20 -1.77 -0.39
N VAL A 76 5.68 -2.78 -1.07
CA VAL A 76 6.50 -3.76 -1.80
C VAL A 76 5.89 -4.12 -3.16
N ASP A 77 6.76 -4.60 -4.04
CA ASP A 77 6.35 -5.54 -5.08
C ASP A 77 6.43 -6.97 -4.49
N HIS A 78 5.27 -7.62 -4.35
CA HIS A 78 5.14 -8.94 -3.75
C HIS A 78 5.61 -10.09 -4.66
N SER A 79 6.16 -9.79 -5.85
CA SER A 79 7.22 -10.62 -6.42
C SER A 79 8.48 -10.51 -5.55
N ILE A 80 8.40 -11.08 -4.34
CA ILE A 80 9.06 -10.59 -3.12
C ILE A 80 10.59 -10.49 -3.21
N PHE A 81 11.22 -11.30 -4.06
CA PHE A 81 12.65 -11.21 -4.33
C PHE A 81 13.08 -9.82 -4.85
N ARG A 82 12.16 -9.03 -5.42
CA ARG A 82 12.43 -7.66 -5.91
C ARG A 82 12.62 -6.64 -4.77
N VAL A 83 12.18 -6.95 -3.55
CA VAL A 83 12.53 -6.14 -2.36
C VAL A 83 14.04 -6.07 -2.18
N ALA A 84 14.73 -7.21 -2.32
CA ALA A 84 16.20 -7.27 -2.27
C ALA A 84 16.87 -6.53 -3.45
N LYS A 85 16.10 -6.21 -4.50
CA LYS A 85 16.53 -5.39 -5.65
C LYS A 85 16.10 -3.93 -5.53
N GLY A 86 15.52 -3.52 -4.40
CA GLY A 86 15.16 -2.13 -4.11
C GLY A 86 13.69 -1.76 -4.33
N ALA A 87 12.81 -2.71 -4.69
CA ALA A 87 11.36 -2.46 -4.79
C ALA A 87 10.70 -2.42 -3.39
N ILE A 88 11.13 -1.46 -2.56
CA ILE A 88 10.67 -1.27 -1.19
C ILE A 88 10.50 0.22 -0.87
N GLY A 89 9.39 0.55 -0.23
CA GLY A 89 9.09 1.87 0.33
C GLY A 89 8.61 1.75 1.76
N HIS A 90 8.73 2.83 2.53
CA HIS A 90 8.29 2.87 3.92
C HIS A 90 7.29 4.01 4.12
N LEU A 91 6.17 3.69 4.74
CA LEU A 91 5.19 4.62 5.28
C LEU A 91 5.26 4.56 6.80
N VAL A 92 5.71 5.64 7.41
CA VAL A 92 5.81 5.77 8.87
C VAL A 92 4.55 6.46 9.37
N VAL A 93 3.79 5.76 10.21
CA VAL A 93 2.57 6.25 10.84
C VAL A 93 2.85 6.51 12.31
N GLU A 94 2.62 7.76 12.72
CA GLU A 94 2.76 8.20 14.10
C GLU A 94 1.38 8.38 14.74
N GLY A 95 1.24 8.01 16.02
CA GLY A 95 -0.03 8.16 16.73
C GLY A 95 -0.14 7.25 17.96
N PRO A 96 -1.28 7.29 18.65
CA PRO A 96 -1.54 6.43 19.80
C PRO A 96 -1.71 4.98 19.37
N GLU A 97 -1.21 4.04 20.17
CA GLU A 97 -1.46 2.61 19.96
C GLU A 97 -2.95 2.27 20.12
N ASN A 98 -3.39 1.23 19.41
CA ASN A 98 -4.73 0.67 19.57
C ASN A 98 -4.69 -0.84 19.85
N PRO A 99 -4.59 -1.24 21.14
CA PRO A 99 -4.57 -2.64 21.57
C PRO A 99 -5.83 -3.44 21.22
N ALA A 100 -6.90 -2.82 20.74
CA ALA A 100 -8.08 -3.55 20.27
C ALA A 100 -7.87 -4.16 18.87
N ILE A 101 -6.95 -3.59 18.07
CA ILE A 101 -6.66 -4.03 16.70
C ILE A 101 -5.40 -4.90 16.70
N ILE A 102 -4.27 -4.36 17.18
CA ILE A 102 -3.00 -5.08 17.29
C ILE A 102 -2.45 -4.88 18.70
N ARG A 103 -2.01 -5.97 19.33
CA ARG A 103 -1.27 -5.94 20.61
C ARG A 103 0.15 -6.43 20.38
N ALA A 104 1.13 -5.72 20.91
CA ALA A 104 2.47 -6.29 21.05
C ALA A 104 2.39 -7.52 21.96
N GLY A 105 2.97 -8.64 21.52
CA GLY A 105 3.07 -9.84 22.35
C GLY A 105 4.03 -9.59 23.53
N ASN A 106 3.66 -10.08 24.71
CA ASN A 106 4.53 -10.08 25.89
C ASN A 106 5.71 -11.05 25.75
#